data_AF-A0A0M3JM07-F1
#
_entry.id   AF-A0A0M3JM07-F1
#
_cell.length_a   1.000
_cell.length_b   1.000
_cell.length_c   1.000
_cell.angle_alpha   90.00
_cell.angle_beta   90.00
_cell.angle_gamma   90.00
#
_symmetry.space_group_name_H-M   'P 1'
#
loop_
_entity.id
_entity.type
_entity.pdbx_description
1 polymer ?
#
loop_
_entity_poly.entity_id
_entity_poly.type
_entity_poly.pdbx_seq_one_letter_code
_entity_poly.pdbx_strand_id
1 'polypeptide(L)'
;MKFDFYGPGSGNGTAVANFSVVWSTEGQHGGHLLDNSEGIRVVIYKCELLASSCGLCLALSDKKFDCGWCASERQCTSQERCVTDVSNDWLNRSVELLSSY
;
A
#
# COMPACT_ATOMS: atom_id res chain seq x y z
N MET A 1 5.81 -12.70 -3.33
CA MET A 1 5.16 -12.90 -2.01
C MET A 1 3.90 -12.07 -2.02
N LYS A 2 2.73 -12.65 -1.74
CA LYS A 2 1.47 -11.92 -1.61
C LYS A 2 1.11 -11.85 -0.13
N PHE A 3 0.87 -10.65 0.39
CA PHE A 3 0.55 -10.42 1.79
C PHE A 3 -0.92 -10.02 1.90
N ASP A 4 -1.79 -10.98 2.18
CA ASP A 4 -3.19 -10.70 2.50
C ASP A 4 -3.35 -10.54 4.01
N PHE A 5 -3.93 -9.41 4.45
CA PHE A 5 -4.15 -9.12 5.88
C PHE A 5 -5.65 -9.04 6.19
N TYR A 6 -6.09 -9.88 7.12
CA TYR A 6 -7.50 -10.02 7.54
C TYR A 6 -7.74 -9.63 9.01
N GLY A 7 -6.82 -8.87 9.62
CA GLY A 7 -6.98 -8.39 11.00
C GLY A 7 -8.05 -7.30 11.16
N PRO A 8 -8.42 -6.94 12.39
CA PRO A 8 -9.54 -6.01 12.68
C PRO A 8 -9.36 -4.59 12.10
N GLY A 9 -8.13 -4.24 11.69
CA GLY A 9 -7.80 -2.91 11.18
C GLY A 9 -8.12 -1.80 12.18
N SER A 10 -7.92 -0.55 11.76
CA SER A 10 -8.27 0.63 12.55
C SER A 10 -9.64 1.22 12.17
N GLY A 11 -10.37 0.62 11.23
CA GLY A 11 -11.63 1.15 10.69
C GLY A 11 -11.50 2.37 9.77
N ASN A 12 -10.31 2.98 9.68
CA ASN A 12 -10.00 4.14 8.84
C ASN A 12 -9.22 3.79 7.55
N GLY A 13 -9.25 2.52 7.14
CA GLY A 13 -8.50 2.05 5.97
C GLY A 13 -7.02 1.73 6.21
N THR A 14 -6.50 1.85 7.44
CA THR A 14 -5.14 1.42 7.80
C THR A 14 -5.12 0.33 8.88
N ALA A 15 -4.04 -0.44 8.90
CA ALA A 15 -3.70 -1.37 9.96
C ALA A 15 -2.18 -1.42 10.14
N VAL A 16 -1.70 -1.60 11.37
CA VAL A 16 -0.28 -1.82 11.67
C VAL A 16 -0.12 -3.24 12.17
N ALA A 17 0.82 -3.99 11.59
CA ALA A 17 1.08 -5.38 11.94
C ALA A 17 2.57 -5.62 12.20
N ASN A 18 2.84 -6.54 13.12
CA ASN A 18 4.16 -7.11 13.28
C ASN A 18 4.41 -8.17 12.20
N PHE A 19 5.68 -8.37 11.85
CA PHE A 19 6.10 -9.43 10.94
C PHE A 19 7.37 -10.09 11.50
N SER A 20 7.58 -11.34 11.09
CA SER A 20 8.80 -12.08 11.39
C SER A 20 9.40 -12.58 10.09
N VAL A 21 10.70 -12.37 9.92
CA VAL A 21 11.46 -13.02 8.85
C VAL A 21 12.00 -14.32 9.43
N VAL A 22 11.85 -15.42 8.70
CA VAL A 22 12.34 -16.73 9.09
C VAL A 22 13.27 -17.24 8.00
N TRP A 23 14.50 -17.59 8.34
CA TRP A 23 15.39 -18.31 7.42
C TRP A 23 15.47 -19.77 7.83
N SER A 24 15.60 -20.66 6.84
CA SER A 24 15.91 -22.07 7.05
C SER A 24 16.82 -22.57 5.93
N THR A 25 17.68 -23.54 6.25
CA THR A 25 18.51 -24.25 5.28
C THR A 25 17.93 -25.63 5.06
N GLU A 26 18.01 -26.14 3.82
CA GLU A 26 17.55 -27.49 3.48
C GLU A 26 18.20 -28.53 4.40
N GLY A 27 17.38 -29.44 4.95
CA GLY A 27 17.82 -30.48 5.89
C GLY A 27 17.83 -30.08 7.38
N GLN A 28 17.61 -28.81 7.73
CA GLN A 28 17.44 -28.41 9.14
C GLN A 28 15.97 -28.37 9.56
N HIS A 29 15.67 -28.92 10.75
CA HIS A 29 14.35 -28.88 11.35
C HIS A 29 14.18 -27.62 12.19
N GLY A 30 13.21 -26.78 11.82
CA GLY A 30 12.97 -25.49 12.45
C GLY A 30 13.61 -24.34 11.68
N GLY A 31 12.95 -23.19 11.70
CA GLY A 31 13.46 -21.95 11.13
C GLY A 31 14.03 -21.05 12.22
N HIS A 32 15.01 -20.22 11.86
CA HIS A 32 15.55 -19.19 12.75
C HIS A 32 14.85 -17.87 12.46
N LEU A 33 14.32 -17.26 13.52
CA LEU A 33 13.73 -15.93 13.45
C LEU A 33 14.85 -14.89 13.42
N LEU A 34 14.73 -13.94 12.51
CA LEU A 34 15.58 -12.75 12.53
C LEU A 34 15.11 -11.81 13.64
N ASP A 35 16.07 -11.25 14.36
CA ASP A 35 15.80 -10.23 15.36
C ASP A 35 15.25 -8.96 14.69
N ASN A 36 14.25 -8.36 15.34
CA ASN A 36 13.66 -7.08 14.95
C ASN A 36 13.91 -6.05 16.06
N SER A 37 15.20 -5.76 16.34
CA SER A 37 15.62 -4.85 17.43
C SER A 37 15.03 -3.46 17.31
N GLU A 38 14.84 -2.98 16.08
CA GLU A 38 14.30 -1.66 15.78
C GLU A 38 12.77 -1.61 15.83
N GLY A 39 12.10 -2.73 16.13
CA GLY A 39 10.64 -2.79 16.22
C GLY A 39 9.94 -2.40 14.91
N ILE A 40 10.50 -2.79 13.78
CA ILE A 40 9.96 -2.51 12.45
C ILE A 40 8.57 -3.15 12.34
N ARG A 41 7.60 -2.39 11.82
CA ARG A 41 6.22 -2.82 11.61
C ARG A 41 5.79 -2.52 10.18
N VAL A 42 4.84 -3.30 9.69
CA VAL A 42 4.23 -3.10 8.38
C VAL A 42 2.96 -2.27 8.54
N VAL A 43 2.79 -1.27 7.67
CA VAL A 43 1.54 -0.55 7.52
C VAL A 43 0.78 -1.14 6.34
N ILE A 44 -0.37 -1.74 6.61
CA ILE A 44 -1.32 -2.20 5.60
C ILE A 44 -2.36 -1.11 5.39
N TYR A 45 -2.78 -0.90 4.15
CA TYR A 45 -3.77 0.11 3.82
C TYR A 45 -4.72 -0.33 2.69
N LYS A 46 -5.90 0.30 2.63
CA LYS A 46 -6.88 0.17 1.56
C LYS A 46 -7.23 1.56 1.04
N CYS A 47 -6.79 1.89 -0.19
CA CYS A 47 -6.99 3.21 -0.80
C CYS A 47 -8.45 3.68 -0.77
N GLU A 48 -9.39 2.74 -0.96
CA GLU A 48 -10.83 3.02 -1.02
C GLU A 48 -11.40 3.57 0.30
N LEU A 49 -10.69 3.31 1.41
CA LEU A 49 -11.06 3.74 2.75
C LEU A 49 -10.24 4.93 3.24
N LEU A 50 -9.17 5.29 2.53
CA LEU A 50 -8.30 6.42 2.89
C LEU A 50 -8.81 7.75 2.35
N ALA A 51 -9.48 7.75 1.19
CA ALA A 51 -10.03 8.95 0.58
C ALA A 51 -11.33 8.68 -0.17
N SER A 52 -12.32 9.55 0.04
CA SER A 52 -13.63 9.48 -0.60
C SER A 52 -13.78 10.36 -1.84
N SER A 53 -12.77 11.17 -2.18
CA SER A 53 -12.81 12.08 -3.33
C SER A 53 -11.46 12.19 -4.03
N CYS A 54 -11.48 12.58 -5.31
CA CYS A 54 -10.29 12.76 -6.14
C CYS A 54 -9.26 13.69 -5.50
N GLY A 55 -9.68 14.87 -5.04
CA GLY A 55 -8.78 15.83 -4.41
C GLY A 55 -8.11 15.29 -3.13
N LEU A 56 -8.85 14.55 -2.30
CA LEU A 56 -8.28 13.90 -1.12
C LEU A 56 -7.33 12.75 -1.50
N CYS A 57 -7.70 11.95 -2.50
CA CYS A 57 -6.87 10.83 -2.98
C CYS A 57 -5.53 11.31 -3.54
N LEU A 58 -5.55 12.39 -4.35
CA LEU A 58 -4.34 13.01 -4.89
C LEU A 58 -3.52 13.77 -3.82
N ALA A 59 -4.11 14.07 -2.66
CA ALA A 59 -3.40 14.62 -1.50
C ALA A 59 -2.73 13.52 -0.65
N LEU A 60 -3.09 12.24 -0.81
CA LEU A 60 -2.43 11.13 -0.12
C LEU A 60 -1.01 10.85 -0.63
N SER A 61 -0.60 11.50 -1.72
CA SER A 61 0.66 11.25 -2.44
C SER A 61 1.95 11.63 -1.69
N ASP A 62 1.87 11.87 -0.38
CA ASP A 62 3.02 12.03 0.52
C ASP A 62 3.70 10.69 0.79
N LYS A 63 4.34 10.06 -0.22
CA LYS A 63 5.23 8.87 -0.20
C LYS A 63 4.82 7.61 0.60
N LYS A 64 3.73 7.64 1.36
CA LYS A 64 3.36 6.66 2.38
C LYS A 64 2.35 5.65 1.85
N PHE A 65 1.51 6.07 0.91
CA PHE A 65 0.48 5.26 0.31
C PHE A 65 0.57 5.37 -1.20
N ASP A 66 0.58 4.23 -1.88
CA ASP A 66 0.65 4.16 -3.34
C ASP A 66 -0.79 4.12 -3.92
N CYS A 67 -1.52 5.19 -3.63
CA CYS A 67 -2.92 5.35 -4.03
C CYS A 67 -3.03 6.42 -5.13
N GLY A 68 -3.99 6.21 -6.02
CA GLY A 68 -4.36 7.15 -7.07
C GLY A 68 -5.85 7.09 -7.35
N TRP A 69 -6.34 8.08 -8.10
CA TRP A 69 -7.74 8.20 -8.44
C TRP A 69 -8.03 7.48 -9.75
N CYS A 70 -8.88 6.45 -9.70
CA CYS A 70 -9.40 5.78 -10.89
C CYS A 70 -10.62 6.56 -11.40
N ALA A 71 -10.50 7.23 -12.55
CA ALA A 71 -11.53 8.12 -13.06
C ALA A 71 -12.81 7.39 -13.51
N SER A 72 -12.66 6.22 -14.13
CA SER A 72 -13.77 5.36 -14.57
C SER A 72 -14.59 4.83 -13.40
N GLU A 73 -13.95 4.36 -12.33
CA GLU A 73 -14.61 3.85 -11.12
C GLU A 73 -15.02 4.97 -10.14
N ARG A 74 -14.51 6.19 -10.35
CA ARG A 74 -14.70 7.34 -9.45
C ARG A 74 -14.32 7.01 -8.00
N GLN A 75 -13.21 6.29 -7.83
CA GLN A 75 -12.76 5.79 -6.54
C GLN A 75 -11.23 5.91 -6.40
N CYS A 76 -10.76 6.05 -5.16
CA CYS A 76 -9.34 5.99 -4.83
C CYS A 76 -8.90 4.52 -4.74
N THR A 77 -7.97 4.09 -5.60
CA THR A 77 -7.54 2.69 -5.73
C THR A 77 -6.03 2.60 -5.90
N SER A 78 -5.46 1.39 -5.80
CA SER A 78 -4.11 1.11 -6.28
C SER A 78 -4.12 1.01 -7.81
N GLN A 79 -2.97 1.29 -8.45
CA GLN A 79 -2.87 1.26 -9.92
C GLN A 79 -3.28 -0.09 -10.51
N GLU A 80 -2.87 -1.19 -9.86
CA GLU A 80 -3.22 -2.56 -10.24
C GLU A 80 -4.72 -2.88 -10.15
N ARG A 81 -5.50 -2.14 -9.35
CA ARG A 81 -6.94 -2.36 -9.20
C ARG A 81 -7.80 -1.50 -10.14
N CYS A 82 -7.24 -0.47 -10.75
CA CYS A 82 -7.94 0.32 -11.77
C CYS A 82 -7.85 -0.39 -13.12
N VAL A 83 -8.81 -1.26 -13.43
CA VAL A 83 -8.83 -2.03 -14.68
C VAL A 83 -9.54 -1.23 -15.76
N THR A 84 -8.79 -0.77 -16.76
CA THR A 84 -9.30 0.07 -17.84
C THR A 84 -8.51 -0.16 -19.12
N ASP A 85 -9.21 -0.19 -20.25
CA ASP A 85 -8.60 -0.26 -21.59
C ASP A 85 -7.99 1.10 -22.02
N VAL A 86 -8.22 2.16 -21.25
CA VAL A 86 -7.80 3.53 -21.59
C VAL A 86 -6.52 3.90 -20.85
N SER A 87 -5.45 4.19 -21.59
CA SER A 87 -4.23 4.77 -21.00
C SER A 87 -4.55 6.11 -20.29
N ASN A 88 -4.09 6.28 -19.05
CA ASN A 88 -4.25 7.46 -18.18
C ASN A 88 -5.55 7.59 -17.36
N ASP A 89 -6.32 6.52 -17.19
CA ASP A 89 -7.51 6.57 -16.33
C ASP A 89 -7.19 6.60 -14.82
N TRP A 90 -5.97 6.17 -14.44
CA TRP A 90 -5.47 6.22 -13.07
C TRP A 90 -4.57 7.44 -12.86
N LEU A 91 -5.03 8.37 -12.03
CA LEU A 91 -4.37 9.63 -11.75
C LEU A 91 -3.62 9.56 -10.42
N ASN A 92 -2.32 9.83 -10.43
CA ASN A 92 -1.56 10.11 -9.21
C ASN A 92 -0.98 11.52 -9.26
N ARG A 93 -0.66 12.09 -8.11
CA ARG A 93 0.12 13.33 -8.07
C ARG A 93 1.60 12.95 -8.24
N SER A 94 2.05 12.85 -9.48
CA SER A 94 3.46 12.66 -9.77
C SER A 94 4.22 13.91 -9.33
N VAL A 95 5.01 13.79 -8.25
CA VAL A 95 5.92 14.86 -7.78
C VAL A 95 7.03 15.16 -8.80
N GLU A 96 7.12 14.41 -9.91
CA GLU A 96 8.09 14.63 -10.98
C GLU A 96 7.92 15.98 -11.72
N LEU A 97 6.74 16.60 -11.68
CA LEU A 97 6.54 17.94 -12.27
C LEU A 97 7.06 19.09 -11.39
N LEU A 98 7.45 18.82 -10.13
CA LEU A 98 8.08 19.82 -9.25
C LEU A 98 9.60 19.63 -9.13
N SER A 99 10.18 18.58 -9.74
CA SER A 99 11.65 18.41 -9.83
C SER A 99 12.25 19.05 -11.08
N SER A 100 11.43 19.71 -11.91
CA SER A 100 11.83 20.39 -13.15
C SER A 100 11.82 21.92 -13.06
N TYR A 101 11.73 22.47 -11.85
CA TYR A 101 11.91 23.90 -11.55
C TYR A 101 12.91 24.09 -10.41
#